data_AF-A0A6A4HFM1-F1
#
_entry.id   AF-A0A6A4HFM1-F1
#
_cell.length_a   1.000
_cell.length_b   1.000
_cell.length_c   1.000
_cell.angle_alpha   90.00
_cell.angle_beta   90.00
_cell.angle_gamma   90.00
#
_symmetry.space_group_name_H-M   'P 1'
#
loop_
_entity.id
_entity.type
_entity.pdbx_description
1 polymer ?
#
loop_
_entity_poly.entity_id
_entity_poly.type
_entity_poly.pdbx_seq_one_letter_code
_entity_poly.pdbx_strand_id
1 'polypeptide(L)'
;MLVLSDIVKPGKDFITFGIFGLIVREVVREYNGEDYAIQSLRWYLEGKERTDGTSHADGDRDQRYPIREANIGALLLRTHLPNARLTGRDGLANLLSWHGTGQGNMTSAFLQSITKSPSRIFFSHSLEQCIQRFTRAQHINDSILAERSDVDMALGQEAPPFPISGFLRLSNCRIYGTASNLLKLLPTSKTPDSWMRTIPSKSSFGARLKEKFGPYWTLEVEAAWRAFLGDLFNQDPQIYIGKHHTWTEGINFIDALKIPGFRKSLTAMQLVNALVFTLILEPPTLEEMSRWIWNHPGLGAYKGLQCLNFVLPTQKAVQVALTCFCNHLWIYCSENIKQILHCREGSVIAAEHFLCKISRWEKKI
;
A
#
# COMPACT_ATOMS: atom_id res chain seq x y z
N MET A 1 31.50 3.87 13.48
CA MET A 1 30.11 4.03 13.03
C MET A 1 29.35 2.82 13.55
N LEU A 2 28.32 3.00 14.38
CA LEU A 2 27.53 1.88 14.90
C LEU A 2 26.79 1.22 13.73
N VAL A 3 26.91 -0.11 13.60
CA VAL A 3 26.11 -0.89 12.66
C VAL A 3 24.97 -1.58 13.41
N LEU A 4 23.87 -1.88 12.70
CA LEU A 4 22.65 -2.42 13.32
C LEU A 4 22.88 -3.72 14.12
N SER A 5 23.86 -4.53 13.71
CA SER A 5 24.31 -5.74 14.42
C SER A 5 24.92 -5.45 15.80
N ASP A 6 25.40 -4.23 16.05
CA ASP A 6 25.96 -3.84 17.35
C ASP A 6 24.85 -3.58 18.39
N ILE A 7 23.62 -3.35 17.92
CA ILE A 7 22.48 -2.95 18.75
C ILE A 7 21.47 -4.09 18.90
N VAL A 8 21.39 -4.96 17.89
CA VAL A 8 20.51 -6.14 17.91
C VAL A 8 21.35 -7.37 18.23
N LYS A 9 21.12 -7.94 19.43
CA LYS A 9 21.77 -9.19 19.83
C LYS A 9 21.16 -10.35 19.04
N PRO A 10 21.94 -11.14 18.30
CA PRO A 10 21.46 -12.37 17.66
C PRO A 10 20.83 -13.31 18.70
N GLY A 11 19.66 -13.86 18.39
CA GLY A 11 18.97 -14.85 19.24
C GLY A 11 18.02 -14.27 20.30
N LYS A 12 17.70 -12.97 20.28
CA LYS A 12 16.52 -12.46 20.97
C LYS A 12 15.35 -12.42 20.01
N ASP A 13 14.30 -13.17 20.31
CA ASP A 13 13.10 -13.34 19.47
C ASP A 13 12.19 -12.10 19.40
N PHE A 14 12.65 -10.91 19.79
CA PHE A 14 11.78 -9.74 19.98
C PHE A 14 12.46 -8.41 19.65
N ILE A 15 11.75 -7.55 18.94
CA ILE A 15 12.11 -6.13 18.81
C ILE A 15 11.81 -5.40 20.11
N THR A 16 12.83 -4.77 20.68
CA THR A 16 12.64 -3.87 21.82
C THR A 16 12.11 -2.51 21.36
N PHE A 17 11.43 -1.79 22.25
CA PHE A 17 11.10 -0.37 22.04
C PHE A 17 12.33 0.49 21.71
N GLY A 18 13.55 0.06 22.09
CA GLY A 18 14.79 0.71 21.70
C GLY A 18 15.07 0.66 20.19
N ILE A 19 14.89 -0.50 19.56
CA ILE A 19 15.04 -0.64 18.10
C ILE A 19 13.96 0.18 17.38
N PHE A 20 12.73 0.17 17.91
CA PHE A 20 11.66 1.02 17.40
C PHE A 20 12.05 2.50 17.41
N GLY A 21 12.57 3.00 18.54
CA GLY A 21 13.04 4.37 18.66
C GLY A 21 14.15 4.73 17.66
N LEU A 22 15.07 3.81 17.37
CA LEU A 22 16.10 4.02 16.36
C LEU A 22 15.52 4.17 14.95
N ILE A 23 14.49 3.41 14.62
CA ILE A 23 13.85 3.48 13.31
C ILE A 23 13.10 4.81 13.15
N VAL A 24 12.32 5.20 14.16
CA VAL A 24 11.67 6.52 14.17
C VAL A 24 12.70 7.62 14.02
N ARG A 25 13.83 7.54 14.74
CA ARG A 25 14.92 8.50 14.62
C ARG A 25 15.46 8.58 13.19
N GLU A 26 15.81 7.45 12.55
CA GLU A 26 16.35 7.49 11.18
C GLU A 26 15.36 8.08 10.17
N VAL A 27 14.06 7.82 10.35
CA VAL A 27 13.01 8.33 9.47
C VAL A 27 12.82 9.84 9.66
N VAL A 28 12.83 10.32 10.90
CA VAL A 28 12.75 11.76 11.22
C VAL A 28 13.96 12.50 10.67
N ARG A 29 15.17 11.92 10.80
CA ARG A 29 16.40 12.50 10.23
C ARG A 29 16.29 12.69 8.73
N GLU A 30 15.85 11.66 7.99
CA GLU A 30 15.59 11.80 6.55
C GLU A 30 14.59 12.92 6.25
N TYR A 31 13.48 12.95 6.99
CA TYR A 31 12.45 13.96 6.78
C TYR A 31 12.99 15.38 6.93
N ASN A 32 13.92 15.58 7.87
CA ASN A 32 14.61 16.85 8.10
C ASN A 32 15.77 17.11 7.11
N GLY A 33 16.04 16.21 6.18
CA GLY A 33 17.20 16.30 5.27
C GLY A 33 18.55 16.08 5.96
N GLU A 34 18.57 15.45 7.13
CA GLU A 34 19.78 15.11 7.87
C GLU A 34 20.43 13.82 7.34
N ASP A 35 21.75 13.70 7.50
CA ASP A 35 22.48 12.45 7.20
C ASP A 35 22.00 11.30 8.09
N TYR A 36 22.07 10.07 7.57
CA TYR A 36 21.73 8.87 8.35
C TYR A 36 22.65 8.73 9.58
N ALA A 37 22.09 8.31 10.71
CA ALA A 37 22.91 7.96 11.87
C ALA A 37 23.32 6.48 11.85
N ILE A 38 22.53 5.61 11.21
CA ILE A 38 22.88 4.20 10.96
C ILE A 38 22.63 3.84 9.50
N GLN A 39 23.71 3.74 8.71
CA GLN A 39 23.64 3.55 7.25
C GLN A 39 22.92 2.25 6.84
N SER A 40 23.21 1.15 7.51
CA SER A 40 22.58 -0.14 7.19
C SER A 40 21.08 -0.14 7.47
N LEU A 41 20.64 0.62 8.48
CA LEU A 41 19.22 0.83 8.75
C LEU A 41 18.58 1.74 7.69
N ARG A 42 19.30 2.77 7.27
CA ARG A 42 18.88 3.65 6.17
C ARG A 42 18.63 2.87 4.88
N TRP A 43 19.61 2.07 4.44
CA TRP A 43 19.46 1.19 3.27
C TRP A 43 18.31 0.22 3.44
N TYR A 44 18.16 -0.34 4.63
CA TYR A 44 17.02 -1.21 4.91
C TYR A 44 15.70 -0.48 4.68
N LEU A 45 15.49 0.71 5.24
CA LEU A 45 14.26 1.49 5.08
C LEU A 45 14.00 1.90 3.62
N GLU A 46 15.05 2.08 2.82
CA GLU A 46 14.97 2.39 1.38
C GLU A 46 14.59 1.17 0.51
N GLY A 47 14.49 -0.03 1.07
CA GLY A 47 14.25 -1.24 0.27
C GLY A 47 15.53 -1.96 -0.19
N LYS A 48 16.71 -1.43 0.13
CA LYS A 48 18.01 -1.95 -0.30
C LYS A 48 18.54 -3.06 0.61
N GLU A 49 19.61 -3.71 0.18
CA GLU A 49 20.41 -4.63 0.99
C GLU A 49 21.14 -3.88 2.10
N ARG A 50 21.27 -4.49 3.27
CA ARG A 50 21.76 -3.78 4.47
C ARG A 50 23.26 -3.76 4.60
N THR A 51 23.93 -4.72 3.97
CA THR A 51 25.37 -4.90 4.05
C THR A 51 26.12 -3.95 3.13
N ASP A 52 25.56 -3.69 1.95
CA ASP A 52 26.24 -2.95 0.87
C ASP A 52 25.37 -1.88 0.19
N GLY A 53 24.09 -1.75 0.56
CA GLY A 53 23.19 -0.79 -0.04
C GLY A 53 22.74 -1.13 -1.45
N THR A 54 22.99 -2.35 -1.93
CA THR A 54 22.59 -2.77 -3.28
C THR A 54 21.06 -2.78 -3.42
N SER A 55 20.58 -2.29 -4.56
CA SER A 55 19.15 -2.30 -4.88
C SER A 55 18.74 -3.68 -5.38
N HIS A 56 17.72 -4.26 -4.75
CA HIS A 56 17.09 -5.48 -5.21
C HIS A 56 15.91 -5.17 -6.15
N ALA A 57 15.67 -6.02 -7.14
CA ALA A 57 14.48 -5.92 -8.01
C ALA A 57 13.16 -5.95 -7.22
N ASP A 58 13.20 -6.59 -6.04
CA ASP A 58 12.10 -6.73 -5.09
C ASP A 58 12.19 -5.76 -3.88
N GLY A 59 13.16 -4.86 -3.90
CA GLY A 59 13.39 -3.86 -2.86
C GLY A 59 12.34 -2.75 -2.90
N ASP A 60 11.33 -2.86 -2.05
CA ASP A 60 10.20 -1.92 -2.05
C ASP A 60 10.18 -1.06 -0.78
N ARG A 61 10.37 0.24 -0.95
CA ARG A 61 10.34 1.23 0.13
C ARG A 61 8.97 1.29 0.82
N ASP A 62 7.86 1.17 0.11
CA ASP A 62 6.51 1.22 0.71
C ASP A 62 6.28 0.06 1.71
N GLN A 63 7.03 -1.03 1.55
CA GLN A 63 6.97 -2.17 2.44
C GLN A 63 7.78 -2.01 3.72
N ARG A 64 8.71 -1.06 3.78
CA ARG A 64 9.66 -0.91 4.89
C ARG A 64 9.54 0.43 5.60
N TYR A 65 9.08 1.46 4.89
CA TYR A 65 8.87 2.80 5.44
C TYR A 65 7.71 2.82 6.44
N PRO A 66 7.93 3.32 7.68
CA PRO A 66 6.95 3.20 8.75
C PRO A 66 5.96 4.37 8.84
N ILE A 67 6.13 5.44 8.09
CA ILE A 67 5.12 6.51 8.01
C ILE A 67 4.24 6.24 6.81
N ARG A 68 2.97 5.88 7.03
CA ARG A 68 2.05 5.56 5.94
C ARG A 68 1.75 6.77 5.07
N GLU A 69 1.40 7.90 5.67
CA GLU A 69 0.99 9.11 4.93
C GLU A 69 2.12 9.73 4.10
N ALA A 70 3.36 9.57 4.57
CA ALA A 70 4.56 10.00 3.86
C ALA A 70 5.21 8.88 3.03
N ASN A 71 4.59 7.69 2.95
CA ASN A 71 5.09 6.67 2.05
C ASN A 71 4.82 7.09 0.59
N ILE A 72 5.65 6.56 -0.31
CA ILE A 72 5.61 6.96 -1.71
C ILE A 72 4.27 6.58 -2.34
N GLY A 73 3.70 5.43 -1.96
CA GLY A 73 2.36 5.03 -2.39
C GLY A 73 1.25 6.05 -2.07
N ALA A 74 1.22 6.60 -0.86
CA ALA A 74 0.22 7.57 -0.42
C ALA A 74 0.42 8.94 -1.10
N LEU A 75 1.68 9.39 -1.23
CA LEU A 75 2.01 10.63 -1.96
C LEU A 75 1.61 10.53 -3.43
N LEU A 76 1.92 9.40 -4.08
CA LEU A 76 1.52 9.13 -5.46
C LEU A 76 0.00 9.04 -5.60
N LEU A 77 -0.71 8.42 -4.65
CA LEU A 77 -2.17 8.37 -4.67
C LEU A 77 -2.76 9.78 -4.70
N ARG A 78 -2.34 10.68 -3.80
CA ARG A 78 -2.82 12.07 -3.76
C ARG A 78 -2.51 12.83 -5.06
N THR A 79 -1.36 12.56 -5.67
CA THR A 79 -0.93 13.18 -6.93
C THR A 79 -1.76 12.70 -8.13
N HIS A 80 -2.10 11.40 -8.15
CA HIS A 80 -2.68 10.75 -9.33
C HIS A 80 -4.20 10.56 -9.24
N LEU A 81 -4.78 10.68 -8.04
CA LEU A 81 -6.20 10.54 -7.74
C LEU A 81 -6.66 11.72 -6.84
N PRO A 82 -6.90 12.91 -7.41
CA PRO A 82 -7.32 14.08 -6.63
C PRO A 82 -8.62 13.84 -5.86
N ASN A 83 -8.68 14.30 -4.61
CA ASN A 83 -9.82 14.09 -3.70
C ASN A 83 -11.17 14.47 -4.34
N ALA A 84 -11.26 15.65 -4.95
CA ALA A 84 -12.49 16.13 -5.61
C ALA A 84 -12.94 15.26 -6.81
N ARG A 85 -12.04 14.48 -7.42
CA ARG A 85 -12.42 13.53 -8.48
C ARG A 85 -12.86 12.18 -7.92
N LEU A 86 -12.39 11.82 -6.72
CA LEU A 86 -12.72 10.54 -6.07
C LEU A 86 -14.16 10.50 -5.54
N THR A 87 -14.75 11.65 -5.25
CA THR A 87 -16.18 11.76 -4.91
C THR A 87 -17.09 11.76 -6.13
N GLY A 88 -16.52 11.76 -7.34
CA GLY A 88 -17.27 11.71 -8.58
C GLY A 88 -17.61 10.31 -9.05
N ARG A 89 -18.29 10.26 -10.19
CA ARG A 89 -18.77 9.05 -10.88
C ARG A 89 -17.74 7.91 -10.92
N ASP A 90 -16.53 8.22 -11.39
CA ASP A 90 -15.50 7.22 -11.68
C ASP A 90 -14.54 6.99 -10.50
N GLY A 91 -14.77 7.65 -9.36
CA GLY A 91 -13.83 7.71 -8.26
C GLY A 91 -13.49 6.33 -7.67
N LEU A 92 -14.53 5.55 -7.33
CA LEU A 92 -14.33 4.21 -6.79
C LEU A 92 -13.67 3.25 -7.78
N ALA A 93 -14.05 3.29 -9.06
CA ALA A 93 -13.45 2.44 -10.09
C ALA A 93 -11.94 2.71 -10.23
N ASN A 94 -11.53 3.97 -10.13
CA ASN A 94 -10.12 4.36 -10.12
C ASN A 94 -9.38 3.90 -8.87
N LEU A 95 -9.98 4.01 -7.67
CA LEU A 95 -9.41 3.49 -6.43
C LEU A 95 -9.25 1.97 -6.45
N LEU A 96 -10.26 1.25 -6.92
CA LEU A 96 -10.20 -0.19 -7.10
C LEU A 96 -9.11 -0.59 -8.10
N SER A 97 -8.96 0.16 -9.20
CA SER A 97 -7.89 -0.08 -10.18
C SER A 97 -6.50 0.19 -9.58
N TRP A 98 -6.36 1.26 -8.79
CA TRP A 98 -5.13 1.63 -8.08
C TRP A 98 -4.69 0.56 -7.08
N HIS A 99 -5.59 0.21 -6.15
CA HIS A 99 -5.31 -0.79 -5.13
C HIS A 99 -5.25 -2.21 -5.72
N GLY A 100 -6.05 -2.49 -6.74
CA GLY A 100 -6.09 -3.76 -7.45
C GLY A 100 -4.88 -4.01 -8.35
N THR A 101 -4.00 -3.03 -8.51
CA THR A 101 -2.69 -3.18 -9.17
C THR A 101 -1.52 -2.81 -8.26
N GLY A 102 -1.80 -2.34 -7.04
CA GLY A 102 -0.78 -1.98 -6.06
C GLY A 102 0.12 -0.85 -6.51
N GLN A 103 -0.44 0.25 -7.01
CA GLN A 103 0.34 1.39 -7.45
C GLN A 103 1.10 2.06 -6.28
N GLY A 104 2.38 2.38 -6.49
CA GLY A 104 3.25 3.01 -5.49
C GLY A 104 4.70 3.13 -5.95
N ASN A 105 5.66 3.02 -5.02
CA ASN A 105 7.09 3.24 -5.27
C ASN A 105 7.61 2.50 -6.50
N MET A 106 7.33 1.20 -6.55
CA MET A 106 7.83 0.33 -7.62
C MET A 106 7.15 0.56 -8.97
N THR A 107 5.99 1.22 -9.02
CA THR A 107 5.29 1.58 -10.26
C THR A 107 5.42 3.06 -10.62
N SER A 108 6.26 3.81 -9.90
CA SER A 108 6.47 5.25 -10.10
C SER A 108 6.87 5.61 -11.53
N ALA A 109 7.78 4.85 -12.15
CA ALA A 109 8.18 5.06 -13.54
C ALA A 109 7.00 4.86 -14.52
N PHE A 110 6.15 3.86 -14.28
CA PHE A 110 4.92 3.67 -15.06
C PHE A 110 3.98 4.87 -14.90
N LEU A 111 3.74 5.30 -13.66
CA LEU A 111 2.90 6.45 -13.37
C LEU A 111 3.44 7.72 -14.05
N GLN A 112 4.74 8.00 -13.96
CA GLN A 112 5.38 9.11 -14.66
C GLN A 112 5.24 9.02 -16.18
N SER A 113 5.33 7.81 -16.75
CA SER A 113 5.21 7.59 -18.19
C SER A 113 3.82 7.96 -18.75
N ILE A 114 2.77 7.81 -17.93
CA ILE A 114 1.40 8.17 -18.31
C ILE A 114 1.06 9.62 -17.94
N THR A 115 1.88 10.30 -17.14
CA THR A 115 1.69 11.70 -16.69
C THR A 115 2.66 12.71 -17.29
N LYS A 116 3.06 12.53 -18.56
CA LYS A 116 3.96 13.45 -19.29
C LYS A 116 3.44 14.91 -19.40
N SER A 117 2.21 15.19 -18.98
CA SER A 117 1.64 16.53 -18.88
C SER A 117 0.90 16.65 -17.54
N PRO A 118 0.91 17.81 -16.87
CA PRO A 118 0.15 18.04 -15.63
C PRO A 118 -1.35 17.74 -15.74
N SER A 119 -1.90 17.79 -16.96
CA SER A 119 -3.30 17.44 -17.25
C SER A 119 -3.57 15.93 -17.30
N ARG A 120 -2.52 15.11 -17.44
CA ARG A 120 -2.61 13.65 -17.52
C ARG A 120 -2.19 13.08 -16.17
N ILE A 121 -3.17 12.61 -15.40
CA ILE A 121 -2.99 11.86 -14.14
C ILE A 121 -3.48 10.44 -14.33
N PHE A 122 -3.29 9.52 -13.37
CA PHE A 122 -3.77 8.12 -13.48
C PHE A 122 -5.29 8.02 -13.69
N PHE A 123 -6.04 8.96 -13.10
CA PHE A 123 -7.50 9.01 -13.14
C PHE A 123 -8.08 8.83 -14.56
N SER A 124 -8.97 7.87 -14.72
CA SER A 124 -9.66 7.53 -15.98
C SER A 124 -11.16 7.81 -15.86
N HIS A 125 -11.81 8.06 -17.00
CA HIS A 125 -13.25 8.30 -17.14
C HIS A 125 -14.00 7.16 -17.81
N SER A 126 -13.28 6.10 -18.19
CA SER A 126 -13.87 4.85 -18.68
C SER A 126 -12.91 3.67 -18.49
N LEU A 127 -13.48 2.47 -18.58
CA LEU A 127 -12.73 1.22 -18.60
C LEU A 127 -11.71 1.20 -19.75
N GLU A 128 -12.10 1.66 -20.94
CA GLU A 128 -11.23 1.72 -22.13
C GLU A 128 -10.02 2.62 -21.88
N GLN A 129 -10.23 3.80 -21.30
CA GLN A 129 -9.14 4.71 -20.97
C GLN A 129 -8.19 4.08 -19.94
N CYS A 130 -8.74 3.39 -18.94
CA CYS A 130 -7.94 2.65 -17.96
C CYS A 130 -7.08 1.56 -18.66
N ILE A 131 -7.70 0.70 -19.49
CA ILE A 131 -7.02 -0.36 -20.23
C ILE A 131 -5.94 0.20 -21.16
N GLN A 132 -6.22 1.29 -21.88
CA GLN A 132 -5.28 1.91 -22.82
C GLN A 132 -3.98 2.36 -22.13
N ARG A 133 -4.04 2.88 -20.89
CA ARG A 133 -2.86 3.29 -20.13
C ARG A 133 -1.91 2.12 -19.88
N PHE A 134 -2.45 1.01 -19.37
CA PHE A 134 -1.67 -0.19 -19.11
C PHE A 134 -1.19 -0.85 -20.41
N THR A 135 -2.03 -0.92 -21.44
CA THR A 135 -1.67 -1.50 -22.75
C THR A 135 -0.52 -0.75 -23.40
N ARG A 136 -0.55 0.59 -23.36
CA ARG A 136 0.55 1.42 -23.87
C ARG A 136 1.87 1.15 -23.15
N ALA A 137 1.83 1.05 -21.82
CA ALA A 137 3.03 0.78 -21.05
C ALA A 137 3.55 -0.65 -21.26
N GLN A 138 2.65 -1.63 -21.45
CA GLN A 138 3.04 -2.98 -21.85
C GLN A 138 3.72 -3.01 -23.22
N HIS A 139 3.23 -2.26 -24.20
CA HIS A 139 3.90 -2.17 -25.51
C HIS A 139 5.32 -1.60 -25.40
N ILE A 140 5.56 -0.64 -24.49
CA ILE A 140 6.91 -0.13 -24.23
C ILE A 140 7.80 -1.26 -23.69
N ASN A 141 7.31 -2.00 -22.69
CA ASN A 141 8.05 -3.14 -22.13
C ASN A 141 8.33 -4.21 -23.19
N ASP A 142 7.34 -4.54 -24.02
CA ASP A 142 7.47 -5.55 -25.07
C ASP A 142 8.53 -5.17 -26.11
N SER A 143 8.67 -3.88 -26.44
CA SER A 143 9.73 -3.40 -27.33
C SER A 143 11.11 -3.52 -26.68
N ILE A 144 11.24 -3.14 -25.41
CA ILE A 144 12.50 -3.24 -24.65
C ILE A 144 12.95 -4.70 -24.54
N LEU A 145 12.02 -5.62 -24.24
CA LEU A 145 12.32 -7.04 -24.10
C LEU A 145 12.62 -7.71 -25.45
N ALA A 146 12.04 -7.24 -26.56
CA ALA A 146 12.34 -7.77 -27.89
C ALA A 146 13.81 -7.53 -28.30
N GLU A 147 14.45 -6.51 -27.75
CA GLU A 147 15.87 -6.19 -27.96
C GLU A 147 16.81 -6.95 -27.00
N ARG A 148 16.26 -7.77 -26.09
CA ARG A 148 16.99 -8.40 -24.98
C ARG A 148 16.77 -9.91 -24.96
N SER A 149 17.53 -10.64 -25.79
CA SER A 149 17.51 -12.12 -25.81
C SER A 149 18.05 -12.76 -24.52
N ASP A 150 18.73 -11.98 -23.67
CA ASP A 150 19.28 -12.39 -22.38
C ASP A 150 18.25 -12.38 -21.24
N VAL A 151 17.04 -11.87 -21.48
CA VAL A 151 16.01 -11.70 -20.45
C VAL A 151 14.88 -12.70 -20.67
N ASP A 152 14.83 -13.73 -19.84
CA ASP A 152 13.67 -14.63 -19.75
C ASP A 152 12.77 -14.21 -18.58
N MET A 153 11.51 -13.89 -18.88
CA MET A 153 10.51 -13.48 -17.90
C MET A 153 9.62 -14.67 -17.57
N ALA A 154 9.71 -15.17 -16.34
CA ALA A 154 8.84 -16.24 -15.88
C ALA A 154 7.37 -15.81 -15.82
N LEU A 155 6.45 -16.77 -15.93
CA LEU A 155 5.01 -16.51 -15.79
C LEU A 155 4.70 -15.90 -14.40
N GLY A 156 4.03 -14.76 -14.41
CA GLY A 156 3.65 -14.03 -13.17
C GLY A 156 4.75 -13.14 -12.59
N GLN A 157 5.89 -13.05 -13.27
CA GLN A 157 6.97 -12.16 -12.89
C GLN A 157 6.62 -10.72 -13.31
N GLU A 158 6.54 -9.80 -12.33
CA GLU A 158 6.15 -8.39 -12.56
C GLU A 158 7.34 -7.48 -12.95
N ALA A 159 8.57 -7.97 -12.84
CA ALA A 159 9.80 -7.23 -13.15
C ALA A 159 10.94 -8.16 -13.56
N PRO A 160 11.85 -7.74 -14.46
CA PRO A 160 13.04 -8.51 -14.83
C PRO A 160 13.93 -8.83 -13.62
N PRO A 161 14.74 -9.91 -13.70
CA PRO A 161 15.60 -10.34 -12.60
C PRO A 161 16.66 -9.30 -12.21
N PHE A 162 16.98 -8.37 -13.13
CA PHE A 162 17.85 -7.24 -12.91
C PHE A 162 17.23 -5.96 -13.50
N PRO A 163 17.64 -4.76 -13.04
CA PRO A 163 17.13 -3.51 -13.59
C PRO A 163 17.41 -3.35 -15.09
N ILE A 164 16.39 -3.01 -15.87
CA ILE A 164 16.51 -2.69 -17.30
C ILE A 164 16.05 -1.24 -17.51
N SER A 165 16.90 -0.43 -18.14
CA SER A 165 16.59 0.97 -18.43
C SER A 165 15.29 1.09 -19.24
N GLY A 166 14.41 1.99 -18.80
CA GLY A 166 13.13 2.25 -19.47
C GLY A 166 12.03 1.22 -19.21
N PHE A 167 12.31 0.07 -18.60
CA PHE A 167 11.28 -0.93 -18.29
C PHE A 167 10.32 -0.38 -17.23
N LEU A 168 9.01 -0.50 -17.49
CA LEU A 168 7.95 0.04 -16.67
C LEU A 168 7.27 -1.08 -15.88
N ARG A 169 7.47 -1.12 -14.57
CA ARG A 169 6.69 -2.04 -13.72
C ARG A 169 5.25 -1.54 -13.58
N LEU A 170 4.30 -2.34 -14.08
CA LEU A 170 2.89 -1.94 -14.19
C LEU A 170 2.07 -2.22 -12.93
N SER A 171 2.48 -3.21 -12.13
CA SER A 171 1.85 -3.56 -10.87
C SER A 171 2.89 -3.88 -9.80
N ASN A 172 2.51 -3.67 -8.55
CA ASN A 172 3.26 -4.13 -7.39
C ASN A 172 2.30 -4.75 -6.39
N CYS A 173 2.05 -6.04 -6.55
CA CYS A 173 1.15 -6.76 -5.65
C CYS A 173 1.67 -6.77 -4.19
N ARG A 174 2.96 -6.49 -3.96
CA ARG A 174 3.56 -6.62 -2.63
C ARG A 174 3.39 -5.40 -1.73
N ILE A 175 2.95 -4.26 -2.29
CA ILE A 175 2.82 -2.99 -1.58
C ILE A 175 1.92 -3.09 -0.33
N TYR A 176 0.91 -3.97 -0.36
CA TYR A 176 -0.01 -4.19 0.75
C TYR A 176 0.25 -5.50 1.51
N GLY A 177 1.37 -6.22 1.27
CA GLY A 177 1.64 -7.53 1.87
C GLY A 177 1.75 -8.66 0.84
N THR A 178 1.61 -9.93 1.25
CA THR A 178 1.47 -11.05 0.32
C THR A 178 0.10 -10.93 -0.36
N ALA A 179 0.04 -10.19 -1.47
CA ALA A 179 -1.20 -9.99 -2.19
C ALA A 179 -1.88 -11.31 -2.52
N SER A 180 -3.21 -11.28 -2.45
CA SER A 180 -4.05 -12.23 -3.16
C SER A 180 -3.61 -12.28 -4.62
N ASN A 181 -3.35 -13.48 -5.16
CA ASN A 181 -3.03 -13.66 -6.57
C ASN A 181 -4.13 -13.09 -7.48
N LEU A 182 -5.37 -12.93 -6.97
CA LEU A 182 -6.49 -12.29 -7.66
C LEU A 182 -6.25 -10.81 -7.97
N LEU A 183 -5.32 -10.16 -7.26
CA LEU A 183 -4.97 -8.75 -7.46
C LEU A 183 -3.74 -8.57 -8.35
N LYS A 184 -3.06 -9.64 -8.74
CA LYS A 184 -1.93 -9.49 -9.68
C LYS A 184 -2.44 -9.07 -11.05
N LEU A 185 -1.64 -8.26 -11.74
CA LEU A 185 -1.91 -7.92 -13.14
C LEU A 185 -1.55 -9.08 -14.06
N LEU A 186 -0.56 -9.87 -13.66
CA LEU A 186 -0.06 -11.02 -14.38
C LEU A 186 -0.44 -12.34 -13.70
N PRO A 187 -0.75 -13.40 -14.47
CA PRO A 187 -1.14 -14.70 -13.95
C PRO A 187 -0.01 -15.42 -13.21
N THR A 188 -0.33 -16.14 -12.11
CA THR A 188 0.69 -16.82 -11.28
C THR A 188 0.60 -18.33 -11.22
N SER A 189 -0.42 -18.97 -11.81
CA SER A 189 -0.54 -20.43 -11.82
C SER A 189 -0.89 -20.95 -13.20
N LYS A 190 -0.25 -22.07 -13.58
CA LYS A 190 -0.60 -22.92 -14.72
C LYS A 190 -1.59 -24.04 -14.32
N THR A 191 -2.46 -23.84 -13.32
CA THR A 191 -3.42 -24.89 -12.95
C THR A 191 -4.53 -25.01 -14.01
N PRO A 192 -5.00 -26.24 -14.33
CA PRO A 192 -6.01 -26.46 -15.38
C PRO A 192 -7.29 -25.64 -15.19
N ASP A 193 -7.70 -25.41 -13.94
CA ASP A 193 -8.92 -24.67 -13.60
C ASP A 193 -8.70 -23.19 -13.26
N SER A 194 -7.46 -22.69 -13.41
CA SER A 194 -7.19 -21.25 -13.29
C SER A 194 -7.48 -20.57 -14.62
N TRP A 195 -8.34 -19.55 -14.59
CA TRP A 195 -8.77 -18.68 -15.71
C TRP A 195 -7.63 -17.88 -16.38
N MET A 196 -6.37 -18.21 -16.08
CA MET A 196 -5.17 -17.43 -16.36
C MET A 196 -4.09 -18.29 -17.05
N ARG A 197 -4.47 -18.99 -18.14
CA ARG A 197 -3.74 -20.14 -18.74
C ARG A 197 -2.44 -19.88 -19.54
N THR A 198 -2.10 -18.66 -19.98
CA THR A 198 -0.94 -18.47 -20.90
C THR A 198 -0.10 -17.24 -20.59
N ILE A 199 1.23 -17.31 -20.81
CA ILE A 199 2.04 -16.10 -20.99
C ILE A 199 1.40 -15.39 -22.19
N PRO A 200 0.90 -14.16 -22.02
CA PRO A 200 0.05 -13.55 -23.04
C PRO A 200 0.84 -13.40 -24.33
N SER A 201 0.26 -13.85 -25.44
CA SER A 201 0.61 -13.26 -26.73
C SER A 201 0.29 -11.76 -26.65
N LYS A 202 1.06 -10.92 -27.34
CA LYS A 202 0.87 -9.45 -27.36
C LYS A 202 -0.59 -9.04 -27.61
N SER A 203 -1.35 -9.83 -28.38
CA SER A 203 -2.75 -9.60 -28.71
C SER A 203 -3.77 -9.86 -27.58
N SER A 204 -3.38 -10.52 -26.48
CA SER A 204 -4.31 -10.96 -25.42
C SER A 204 -4.28 -10.11 -24.14
N PHE A 205 -3.31 -9.19 -24.01
CA PHE A 205 -3.14 -8.40 -22.78
C PHE A 205 -4.33 -7.47 -22.51
N GLY A 206 -4.81 -6.75 -23.53
CA GLY A 206 -5.97 -5.86 -23.40
C GLY A 206 -7.26 -6.59 -22.98
N ALA A 207 -7.49 -7.79 -23.51
CA ALA A 207 -8.63 -8.63 -23.12
C ALA A 207 -8.58 -9.01 -21.63
N ARG A 208 -7.40 -9.31 -21.09
CA ARG A 208 -7.21 -9.62 -19.66
C ARG A 208 -7.38 -8.41 -18.76
N LEU A 209 -6.92 -7.24 -19.20
CA LEU A 209 -7.18 -6.01 -18.46
C LEU A 209 -8.69 -5.72 -18.41
N LYS A 210 -9.43 -6.00 -19.50
CA LYS A 210 -10.88 -5.90 -19.51
C LYS A 210 -11.54 -6.86 -18.53
N GLU A 211 -11.08 -8.10 -18.45
CA GLU A 211 -11.57 -9.08 -17.47
C GLU A 211 -11.25 -8.65 -16.02
N LYS A 212 -10.03 -8.17 -15.76
CA LYS A 212 -9.59 -7.73 -14.43
C LYS A 212 -10.32 -6.48 -13.95
N PHE A 213 -10.37 -5.44 -14.79
CA PHE A 213 -10.92 -4.14 -14.43
C PHE A 213 -12.42 -4.05 -14.67
N GLY A 214 -12.98 -4.82 -15.60
CA GLY A 214 -14.41 -4.79 -15.93
C GLY A 214 -15.34 -4.79 -14.72
N PRO A 215 -15.12 -5.68 -13.71
CA PRO A 215 -15.92 -5.69 -12.49
C PRO A 215 -15.89 -4.38 -11.67
N TYR A 216 -14.85 -3.54 -11.82
CA TYR A 216 -14.71 -2.28 -11.10
C TYR A 216 -15.45 -1.12 -11.76
N TRP A 217 -15.73 -1.25 -13.07
CA TRP A 217 -16.29 -0.20 -13.93
C TRP A 217 -17.75 -0.48 -14.34
N THR A 218 -18.47 -1.23 -13.51
CA THR A 218 -19.89 -1.55 -13.74
C THR A 218 -20.81 -0.42 -13.25
N LEU A 219 -22.01 -0.34 -13.82
CA LEU A 219 -23.01 0.65 -13.38
C LEU A 219 -23.45 0.38 -11.94
N GLU A 220 -23.45 -0.88 -11.51
CA GLU A 220 -23.78 -1.28 -10.15
C GLU A 220 -22.76 -0.75 -9.14
N VAL A 221 -21.47 -0.79 -9.46
CA VAL A 221 -20.40 -0.23 -8.61
C VAL A 221 -20.50 1.30 -8.57
N GLU A 222 -20.76 1.96 -9.70
CA GLU A 222 -20.99 3.41 -9.74
C GLU A 222 -22.19 3.82 -8.88
N ALA A 223 -23.33 3.14 -9.05
CA ALA A 223 -24.55 3.43 -8.32
C ALA A 223 -24.37 3.20 -6.82
N ALA A 224 -23.71 2.11 -6.42
CA ALA A 224 -23.37 1.84 -5.03
C ALA A 224 -22.45 2.92 -4.45
N TRP A 225 -21.47 3.41 -5.22
CA TRP A 225 -20.58 4.49 -4.79
C TRP A 225 -21.31 5.80 -4.58
N ARG A 226 -22.14 6.20 -5.55
CA ARG A 226 -22.98 7.40 -5.44
C ARG A 226 -23.91 7.33 -4.22
N ALA A 227 -24.56 6.18 -4.02
CA ALA A 227 -25.44 5.97 -2.87
C ALA A 227 -24.68 6.02 -1.54
N PHE A 228 -23.49 5.43 -1.48
CA PHE A 228 -22.63 5.48 -0.30
C PHE A 228 -22.12 6.88 -0.01
N LEU A 229 -21.79 7.70 -1.02
CA LEU A 229 -21.34 9.07 -0.79
C LEU A 229 -22.45 10.02 -0.36
N GLY A 230 -23.69 9.77 -0.80
CA GLY A 230 -24.82 10.65 -0.51
C GLY A 230 -24.53 12.10 -0.94
N ASP A 231 -24.66 13.03 0.02
CA ASP A 231 -24.44 14.46 -0.24
C ASP A 231 -22.99 14.81 -0.59
N LEU A 232 -22.00 13.97 -0.24
CA LEU A 232 -20.59 14.18 -0.59
C LEU A 232 -20.32 13.94 -2.08
N PHE A 233 -21.25 13.31 -2.81
CA PHE A 233 -21.08 13.01 -4.24
C PHE A 233 -20.85 14.29 -5.07
N ASN A 234 -19.80 14.30 -5.90
CA ASN A 234 -19.32 15.47 -6.67
C ASN A 234 -18.94 16.71 -5.83
N GLN A 235 -18.73 16.57 -4.52
CA GLN A 235 -18.19 17.65 -3.68
C GLN A 235 -16.70 17.44 -3.41
N ASP A 236 -15.97 18.52 -3.10
CA ASP A 236 -14.58 18.42 -2.65
C ASP A 236 -14.55 18.04 -1.16
N PRO A 237 -13.98 16.87 -0.79
CA PRO A 237 -13.88 16.44 0.60
C PRO A 237 -13.15 17.41 1.53
N GLN A 238 -12.31 18.30 1.00
CA GLN A 238 -11.55 19.25 1.82
C GLN A 238 -12.41 20.40 2.38
N ILE A 239 -13.52 20.72 1.71
CA ILE A 239 -14.42 21.82 2.09
C ILE A 239 -15.81 21.33 2.45
N TYR A 240 -16.07 20.03 2.36
CA TYR A 240 -17.34 19.43 2.75
C TYR A 240 -17.53 19.55 4.26
N ILE A 241 -18.66 20.11 4.67
CA ILE A 241 -19.00 20.34 6.10
C ILE A 241 -20.07 19.37 6.62
N GLY A 242 -20.54 18.45 5.77
CA GLY A 242 -21.56 17.47 6.16
C GLY A 242 -20.96 16.30 6.93
N LYS A 243 -21.80 15.30 7.21
CA LYS A 243 -21.39 14.12 7.95
C LYS A 243 -20.59 13.18 7.05
N HIS A 244 -19.38 12.81 7.48
CA HIS A 244 -18.60 11.77 6.83
C HIS A 244 -19.02 10.38 7.30
N HIS A 245 -18.83 9.39 6.43
CA HIS A 245 -18.97 7.99 6.81
C HIS A 245 -17.80 7.55 7.69
N THR A 246 -18.07 6.64 8.62
CA THR A 246 -17.04 6.08 9.50
C THR A 246 -16.15 5.09 8.75
N TRP A 247 -14.98 4.80 9.31
CA TRP A 247 -14.07 3.81 8.76
C TRP A 247 -14.71 2.42 8.65
N THR A 248 -15.46 1.97 9.67
CA THR A 248 -16.16 0.67 9.63
C THR A 248 -17.24 0.62 8.55
N GLU A 249 -18.00 1.71 8.35
CA GLU A 249 -18.96 1.81 7.24
C GLU A 249 -18.26 1.64 5.89
N GLY A 250 -17.08 2.24 5.71
CA GLY A 250 -16.24 2.06 4.53
C GLY A 250 -15.80 0.60 4.32
N ILE A 251 -15.34 -0.09 5.36
CA ILE A 251 -14.97 -1.52 5.28
C ILE A 251 -16.16 -2.37 4.85
N ASN A 252 -17.32 -2.17 5.49
CA ASN A 252 -18.54 -2.91 5.21
C ASN A 252 -19.03 -2.66 3.78
N PHE A 253 -18.94 -1.41 3.32
CA PHE A 253 -19.26 -1.04 1.94
C PHE A 253 -18.38 -1.81 0.94
N ILE A 254 -17.06 -1.79 1.10
CA ILE A 254 -16.14 -2.48 0.19
C ILE A 254 -16.38 -4.01 0.20
N ASP A 255 -16.66 -4.61 1.36
CA ASP A 255 -17.00 -6.04 1.43
C ASP A 255 -18.32 -6.36 0.73
N ALA A 256 -19.31 -5.47 0.83
CA ALA A 256 -20.63 -5.60 0.22
C ALA A 256 -20.61 -5.53 -1.31
N LEU A 257 -19.60 -4.90 -1.92
CA LEU A 257 -19.39 -4.93 -3.38
C LEU A 257 -19.04 -6.33 -3.90
N LYS A 258 -18.62 -7.25 -3.01
CA LYS A 258 -18.24 -8.63 -3.32
C LYS A 258 -17.14 -8.78 -4.39
N ILE A 259 -16.30 -7.78 -4.56
CA ILE A 259 -15.22 -7.79 -5.56
C ILE A 259 -14.10 -8.74 -5.11
N PRO A 260 -13.74 -9.77 -5.91
CA PRO A 260 -12.66 -10.70 -5.56
C PRO A 260 -11.34 -9.99 -5.23
N GLY A 261 -10.66 -10.46 -4.17
CA GLY A 261 -9.42 -9.85 -3.68
C GLY A 261 -9.62 -8.66 -2.72
N PHE A 262 -10.79 -8.02 -2.72
CA PHE A 262 -11.13 -6.95 -1.77
C PHE A 262 -11.95 -7.44 -0.57
N ARG A 263 -12.66 -8.56 -0.68
CA ARG A 263 -13.50 -9.06 0.43
C ARG A 263 -12.68 -9.47 1.64
N LYS A 264 -13.02 -8.92 2.82
CA LYS A 264 -12.36 -9.15 4.12
C LYS A 264 -10.83 -9.24 4.04
N SER A 265 -10.23 -8.39 3.22
CA SER A 265 -8.80 -8.48 2.89
C SER A 265 -8.03 -7.28 3.43
N LEU A 266 -6.72 -7.46 3.55
CA LEU A 266 -5.80 -6.36 3.82
C LEU A 266 -5.91 -5.27 2.75
N THR A 267 -6.14 -5.63 1.48
CA THR A 267 -6.33 -4.66 0.40
C THR A 267 -7.56 -3.79 0.61
N ALA A 268 -8.69 -4.36 1.08
CA ALA A 268 -9.87 -3.58 1.47
C ALA A 268 -9.53 -2.56 2.55
N MET A 269 -8.85 -3.00 3.61
CA MET A 269 -8.44 -2.11 4.70
C MET A 269 -7.53 -0.99 4.19
N GLN A 270 -6.59 -1.29 3.30
CA GLN A 270 -5.69 -0.29 2.73
C GLN A 270 -6.42 0.70 1.80
N LEU A 271 -7.47 0.27 1.09
CA LEU A 271 -8.34 1.15 0.31
C LEU A 271 -9.14 2.08 1.23
N VAL A 272 -9.73 1.55 2.30
CA VAL A 272 -10.46 2.37 3.27
C VAL A 272 -9.55 3.39 3.96
N ASN A 273 -8.31 3.00 4.30
CA ASN A 273 -7.31 3.96 4.79
C ASN A 273 -6.99 5.05 3.76
N ALA A 274 -6.94 4.70 2.46
CA ALA A 274 -6.77 5.71 1.42
C ALA A 274 -7.95 6.69 1.37
N LEU A 275 -9.18 6.21 1.55
CA LEU A 275 -10.37 7.06 1.64
C LEU A 275 -10.31 8.03 2.85
N VAL A 276 -9.75 7.59 3.98
CA VAL A 276 -9.47 8.49 5.12
C VAL A 276 -8.45 9.56 4.73
N PHE A 277 -7.35 9.17 4.07
CA PHE A 277 -6.31 10.12 3.64
C PHE A 277 -6.78 11.11 2.56
N THR A 278 -7.86 10.78 1.86
CA THR A 278 -8.52 11.68 0.90
C THR A 278 -9.70 12.44 1.52
N LEU A 279 -9.87 12.35 2.84
CA LEU A 279 -10.93 13.00 3.63
C LEU A 279 -12.35 12.57 3.26
N ILE A 280 -12.52 11.40 2.64
CA ILE A 280 -13.85 10.88 2.30
C ILE A 280 -14.48 10.18 3.51
N LEU A 281 -13.66 9.53 4.34
CA LEU A 281 -14.07 8.84 5.56
C LEU A 281 -13.43 9.45 6.80
N GLU A 282 -14.11 9.28 7.93
CA GLU A 282 -13.53 9.53 9.25
C GLU A 282 -12.43 8.49 9.56
N PRO A 283 -11.36 8.88 10.28
CA PRO A 283 -10.35 7.94 10.73
C PRO A 283 -10.94 6.88 11.68
N PRO A 284 -10.37 5.67 11.72
CA PRO A 284 -10.83 4.63 12.62
C PRO A 284 -10.57 5.01 14.07
N THR A 285 -11.55 4.72 14.92
CA THR A 285 -11.36 4.70 16.37
C THR A 285 -10.42 3.57 16.79
N LEU A 286 -9.90 3.67 18.00
CA LEU A 286 -9.07 2.61 18.59
C LEU A 286 -9.83 1.29 18.75
N GLU A 287 -11.14 1.35 19.01
CA GLU A 287 -11.99 0.16 19.07
C GLU A 287 -12.13 -0.51 17.69
N GLU A 288 -12.40 0.26 16.63
CA GLU A 288 -12.55 -0.29 15.28
C GLU A 288 -11.26 -0.95 14.79
N MET A 289 -10.11 -0.28 14.96
CA MET A 289 -8.83 -0.86 14.54
C MET A 289 -8.46 -2.08 15.38
N SER A 290 -8.64 -2.05 16.71
CA SER A 290 -8.33 -3.21 17.56
C SER A 290 -9.21 -4.41 17.23
N ARG A 291 -10.50 -4.20 16.93
CA ARG A 291 -11.40 -5.24 16.42
C ARG A 291 -10.91 -5.80 15.09
N TRP A 292 -10.48 -4.95 14.16
CA TRP A 292 -9.94 -5.39 12.88
C TRP A 292 -8.66 -6.22 13.06
N ILE A 293 -7.71 -5.76 13.89
CA ILE A 293 -6.46 -6.49 14.19
C ILE A 293 -6.76 -7.85 14.83
N TRP A 294 -7.69 -7.90 15.80
CA TRP A 294 -8.12 -9.14 16.44
C TRP A 294 -8.69 -10.16 15.46
N ASN A 295 -9.50 -9.70 14.49
CA ASN A 295 -10.07 -10.56 13.46
C ASN A 295 -9.07 -11.03 12.40
N HIS A 296 -7.83 -10.52 12.41
CA HIS A 296 -6.80 -10.87 11.43
C HIS A 296 -5.45 -11.21 12.10
N PRO A 297 -5.39 -12.25 12.95
CA PRO A 297 -4.18 -12.59 13.72
C PRO A 297 -3.00 -13.01 12.83
N GLY A 298 -3.26 -13.41 11.58
CA GLY A 298 -2.23 -13.76 10.60
C GLY A 298 -1.45 -12.57 10.04
N LEU A 299 -1.95 -11.33 10.22
CA LEU A 299 -1.39 -10.12 9.60
C LEU A 299 -0.37 -9.41 10.50
N GLY A 300 0.31 -8.43 9.91
CA GLY A 300 1.52 -7.83 10.49
C GLY A 300 1.29 -7.06 11.79
N ALA A 301 0.15 -6.38 11.95
CA ALA A 301 -0.11 -5.57 13.14
C ALA A 301 -0.32 -6.42 14.40
N TYR A 302 -1.08 -7.52 14.30
CA TYR A 302 -1.25 -8.47 15.40
C TYR A 302 0.10 -9.08 15.81
N LYS A 303 0.87 -9.55 14.81
CA LYS A 303 2.22 -10.07 15.04
C LYS A 303 3.13 -9.01 15.64
N GLY A 304 3.05 -7.76 15.19
CA GLY A 304 3.83 -6.65 15.74
C GLY A 304 3.60 -6.43 17.23
N LEU A 305 2.35 -6.55 17.69
CA LEU A 305 2.05 -6.52 19.13
C LEU A 305 2.68 -7.71 19.88
N GLN A 306 2.68 -8.91 19.30
CA GLN A 306 3.36 -10.07 19.88
C GLN A 306 4.89 -9.90 19.90
N CYS A 307 5.48 -9.32 18.85
CA CYS A 307 6.91 -8.99 18.79
C CYS A 307 7.32 -7.99 19.90
N LEU A 308 6.37 -7.19 20.38
CA LEU A 308 6.54 -6.29 21.53
C LEU A 308 6.23 -6.96 22.88
N ASN A 309 6.11 -8.29 22.91
CA ASN A 309 5.80 -9.12 24.10
C ASN A 309 4.40 -8.94 24.70
N PHE A 310 3.43 -8.40 23.95
CA PHE A 310 2.04 -8.39 24.42
C PHE A 310 1.41 -9.78 24.29
N VAL A 311 0.71 -10.21 25.34
CA VAL A 311 -0.10 -11.43 25.35
C VAL A 311 -1.55 -11.06 24.98
N LEU A 312 -2.07 -11.66 23.91
CA LEU A 312 -3.31 -11.22 23.26
C LEU A 312 -4.41 -12.31 23.29
N PRO A 313 -4.93 -12.72 24.48
CA PRO A 313 -5.90 -13.80 24.57
C PRO A 313 -7.31 -13.41 24.12
N THR A 314 -7.60 -12.11 24.03
CA THR A 314 -8.94 -11.58 23.73
C THR A 314 -8.85 -10.30 22.90
N GLN A 315 -9.96 -9.91 22.25
CA GLN A 315 -10.08 -8.59 21.60
C GLN A 315 -9.77 -7.44 22.57
N LYS A 316 -10.20 -7.56 23.84
CA LYS A 316 -9.92 -6.52 24.84
C LYS A 316 -8.42 -6.39 25.12
N ALA A 317 -7.68 -7.50 25.14
CA ALA A 317 -6.24 -7.47 25.28
C ALA A 317 -5.55 -6.80 24.07
N VAL A 318 -6.02 -7.04 22.84
CA VAL A 318 -5.55 -6.30 21.65
C VAL A 318 -5.82 -4.81 21.78
N GLN A 319 -7.01 -4.42 22.25
CA GLN A 319 -7.35 -3.02 22.47
C GLN A 319 -6.40 -2.37 23.49
N VAL A 320 -6.16 -3.01 24.64
CA VAL A 320 -5.25 -2.51 25.66
C VAL A 320 -3.82 -2.41 25.14
N ALA A 321 -3.32 -3.44 24.46
CA ALA A 321 -1.97 -3.45 23.88
C ALA A 321 -1.78 -2.33 22.84
N LEU A 322 -2.76 -2.13 21.95
CA LEU A 322 -2.76 -1.05 20.99
C LEU A 322 -2.81 0.32 21.68
N THR A 323 -3.63 0.50 22.71
CA THR A 323 -3.65 1.72 23.53
C THR A 323 -2.29 2.00 24.16
N CYS A 324 -1.66 0.99 24.77
CA CYS A 324 -0.32 1.14 25.35
C CYS A 324 0.71 1.56 24.29
N PHE A 325 0.66 0.97 23.09
CA PHE A 325 1.54 1.33 21.99
C PHE A 325 1.30 2.77 21.52
N CYS A 326 0.05 3.16 21.26
CA CYS A 326 -0.31 4.53 20.88
C CYS A 326 0.12 5.54 21.95
N ASN A 327 -0.13 5.26 23.23
CA ASN A 327 0.27 6.12 24.34
C ASN A 327 1.79 6.24 24.42
N HIS A 328 2.53 5.16 24.17
CA HIS A 328 3.99 5.20 24.11
C HIS A 328 4.47 6.14 23.00
N LEU A 329 3.91 6.03 21.78
CA LEU A 329 4.23 6.96 20.69
C LEU A 329 3.92 8.40 21.09
N TRP A 330 2.76 8.62 21.72
CA TRP A 330 2.29 9.95 22.11
C TRP A 330 3.13 10.60 23.22
N ILE A 331 3.56 9.82 24.21
CA ILE A 331 4.32 10.33 25.36
C ILE A 331 5.77 10.63 24.95
N TYR A 332 6.39 9.76 24.14
CA TYR A 332 7.83 9.81 23.89
C TYR A 332 8.23 10.47 22.56
N CYS A 333 7.31 10.71 21.63
CA CYS A 333 7.59 11.53 20.46
C CYS A 333 7.42 13.02 20.79
N SER A 334 8.36 13.86 20.36
CA SER A 334 8.17 15.32 20.40
C SER A 334 7.03 15.74 19.47
N GLU A 335 6.46 16.93 19.68
CA GLU A 335 5.35 17.43 18.84
C GLU A 335 5.72 17.49 17.35
N ASN A 336 6.95 17.92 17.04
CA ASN A 336 7.47 17.89 15.67
C ASN A 336 7.48 16.45 15.11
N ILE A 337 7.93 15.46 15.88
CA ILE A 337 7.91 14.06 15.45
C ILE A 337 6.47 13.58 15.27
N LYS A 338 5.53 13.93 16.17
CA LYS A 338 4.13 13.57 16.01
C LYS A 338 3.53 14.12 14.72
N GLN A 339 3.86 15.36 14.37
CA GLN A 339 3.46 15.97 13.10
C GLN A 339 4.03 15.21 11.90
N ILE A 340 5.33 14.90 11.91
CA ILE A 340 6.01 14.13 10.85
C ILE A 340 5.42 12.73 10.70
N LEU A 341 5.12 12.07 11.82
CA LEU A 341 4.51 10.74 11.84
C LEU A 341 3.03 10.77 11.46
N HIS A 342 2.46 11.96 11.28
CA HIS A 342 1.01 12.18 11.15
C HIS A 342 0.24 11.52 12.31
N CYS A 343 0.86 11.47 13.49
CA CYS A 343 0.25 11.13 14.77
C CYS A 343 -0.60 12.32 15.23
N ARG A 344 -1.69 12.63 14.50
CA ARG A 344 -2.77 13.44 15.07
C ARG A 344 -3.42 12.65 16.20
N GLU A 345 -4.12 13.31 17.12
CA GLU A 345 -5.00 12.63 18.07
C GLU A 345 -5.94 11.71 17.26
N GLY A 346 -5.74 10.39 17.36
CA GLY A 346 -6.51 9.40 16.61
C GLY A 346 -5.87 8.80 15.34
N SER A 347 -4.56 8.98 15.05
CA SER A 347 -3.96 8.23 13.93
C SER A 347 -3.62 6.78 14.30
N VAL A 348 -4.67 6.01 14.61
CA VAL A 348 -4.60 4.57 14.87
C VAL A 348 -4.13 3.81 13.62
N ILE A 349 -4.31 4.41 12.42
CA ILE A 349 -3.73 3.93 11.16
C ILE A 349 -2.19 3.97 11.20
N ALA A 350 -1.59 5.05 11.70
CA ALA A 350 -0.13 5.12 11.83
C ALA A 350 0.37 4.03 12.78
N ALA A 351 -0.28 3.86 13.93
CA ALA A 351 0.06 2.81 14.89
C ALA A 351 -0.03 1.40 14.28
N GLU A 352 -1.12 1.09 13.57
CA GLU A 352 -1.29 -0.18 12.84
C GLU A 352 -0.15 -0.41 11.84
N HIS A 353 0.17 0.60 11.03
CA HIS A 353 1.18 0.45 9.99
C HIS A 353 2.57 0.28 10.61
N PHE A 354 2.90 0.98 11.70
CA PHE A 354 4.13 0.75 12.48
C PHE A 354 4.23 -0.70 12.97
N LEU A 355 3.19 -1.22 13.62
CA LEU A 355 3.15 -2.61 14.10
C LEU A 355 3.34 -3.61 12.95
N CYS A 356 2.73 -3.33 11.79
CA CYS A 356 2.91 -4.09 10.56
C CYS A 356 4.36 -4.12 10.06
N LYS A 357 5.16 -3.10 10.36
CA LYS A 357 6.58 -3.06 9.99
C LYS A 357 7.46 -3.73 11.03
N ILE A 358 7.15 -3.58 12.32
CA ILE A 358 7.88 -4.23 13.42
C ILE A 358 8.03 -5.73 13.16
N SER A 359 6.94 -6.44 12.85
CA SER A 359 7.01 -7.88 12.55
C SER A 359 7.85 -8.25 11.31
N ARG A 360 8.12 -7.29 10.41
CA ARG A 360 9.03 -7.50 9.26
C ARG A 360 10.47 -7.18 9.60
N TRP A 361 10.67 -6.20 10.46
CA TRP A 361 11.97 -5.81 10.97
C TRP A 361 12.57 -6.94 11.80
N GLU A 362 11.79 -7.58 12.67
CA GLU A 362 12.24 -8.69 13.53
C GLU A 362 12.78 -9.87 12.71
N LYS A 363 12.15 -10.20 11.59
CA LYS A 363 12.59 -11.31 10.74
C LYS A 363 13.90 -11.08 10.01
N LYS A 364 14.39 -9.85 9.99
CA LYS A 364 15.48 -9.45 9.10
C LYS A 364 16.60 -8.72 9.83
N ILE A 365 16.29 -7.96 10.88
CA ILE A 365 17.24 -7.34 11.83
C ILE A 365 17.51 -8.36 12.90
#